data_AF-A0A8T3XFM8-F1
#
_entry.id   AF-A0A8T3XFM8-F1
#
_cell.length_a   1.000
_cell.length_b   1.000
_cell.length_c   1.000
_cell.angle_alpha   90.00
_cell.angle_beta   90.00
_cell.angle_gamma   90.00
#
_symmetry.space_group_name_H-M   'P 1'
#
loop_
_entity.id
_entity.type
_entity.pdbx_description
1 polymer ?
#
loop_
_entity_poly.entity_id
_entity_poly.type
_entity_poly.pdbx_seq_one_letter_code
_entity_poly.pdbx_strand_id
1 'polypeptide(L)'
;MTKTDAKMGGWQPIEDGGHSLYTNCLNLNGIIGASIAQPNWVKAVYRREVVEDYTPFLTHLIASLIDILFVHEGKYGRRHVPSVIGLQLDNGTIDGYVMQHVTGTSAFPWDSQLSEWIPFVNAFVEVGIDMGYDVSDAHDGRIAQNILLDGWNIPDSIKSGILPSSWHRIDYGYSSYRLDWKELGTFLGEHSARIKSALSSMADVLTLAYDAKCGKKDPLEVNTLYHKALREYPVNLFADFINNNIKK
;
A
#
# COMPACT_ATOMS: atom_id res chain seq x y z
N MET A 1 12.54 12.99 29.74
CA MET A 1 11.08 12.77 29.79
C MET A 1 10.41 13.94 29.10
N THR A 2 10.30 13.85 27.77
CA THR A 2 9.68 14.87 26.93
C THR A 2 8.19 14.64 26.83
N LYS A 3 7.46 15.76 26.75
CA LYS A 3 6.00 15.85 26.76
C LYS A 3 5.37 14.79 25.87
N THR A 4 4.55 13.98 26.51
CA THR A 4 3.65 12.97 25.96
C THR A 4 2.98 13.45 24.67
N ASP A 5 3.04 12.58 23.67
CA ASP A 5 2.29 12.54 22.43
C ASP A 5 0.78 12.66 22.69
N ALA A 6 0.34 13.88 23.01
CA ALA A 6 -1.06 14.20 23.18
C ALA A 6 -1.75 14.08 21.83
N LYS A 7 -2.27 12.88 21.55
CA LYS A 7 -3.28 12.52 20.55
C LYS A 7 -3.35 13.51 19.38
N MET A 8 -2.57 13.27 18.33
CA MET A 8 -2.80 13.89 17.02
C MET A 8 -4.23 13.57 16.58
N GLY A 9 -5.21 14.45 16.84
CA GLY A 9 -6.57 14.36 16.29
C GLY A 9 -7.27 13.00 16.32
N GLY A 10 -7.03 12.15 17.33
CA GLY A 10 -7.63 10.81 17.44
C GLY A 10 -6.76 9.63 16.98
N TRP A 11 -5.60 9.87 16.35
CA TRP A 11 -4.61 8.83 16.00
C TRP A 11 -3.99 8.17 17.25
N GLN A 12 -3.88 6.84 17.23
CA GLN A 12 -3.24 6.04 18.30
C GLN A 12 -1.95 5.39 17.77
N PRO A 13 -0.85 5.36 18.54
CA PRO A 13 0.38 4.68 18.11
C PRO A 13 0.16 3.17 17.93
N ILE A 14 0.86 2.57 16.97
CA ILE A 14 0.87 1.10 16.78
C ILE A 14 2.07 0.53 17.55
N GLU A 15 1.82 -0.39 18.49
CA GLU A 15 2.83 -0.89 19.45
C GLU A 15 4.11 -1.45 18.77
N ASP A 16 3.97 -2.07 17.59
CA ASP A 16 5.09 -2.67 16.83
C ASP A 16 5.57 -1.82 15.64
N GLY A 17 5.00 -0.62 15.44
CA GLY A 17 5.23 0.19 14.24
C GLY A 17 6.34 1.23 14.34
N GLY A 18 7.09 1.26 15.46
CA GLY A 18 8.02 2.33 15.78
C GLY A 18 7.34 3.68 16.02
N HIS A 19 8.12 4.75 16.17
CA HIS A 19 7.63 6.10 16.51
C HIS A 19 6.92 6.84 15.36
N SER A 20 6.71 6.20 14.21
CA SER A 20 6.17 6.84 13.00
C SER A 20 4.84 6.29 12.53
N LEU A 21 4.31 5.22 13.13
CA LEU A 21 3.06 4.60 12.70
C LEU A 21 1.93 4.77 13.72
N TYR A 22 0.79 5.22 13.22
CA TYR A 22 -0.41 5.44 14.00
C TYR A 22 -1.63 4.85 13.30
N THR A 23 -2.71 4.57 14.03
CA THR A 23 -3.99 4.10 13.47
C THR A 23 -5.18 4.94 13.95
N ASN A 24 -6.19 5.07 13.09
CA ASN A 24 -7.45 5.75 13.38
C ASN A 24 -8.56 5.18 12.47
N CYS A 25 -9.82 5.44 12.80
CA CYS A 25 -10.96 5.19 11.90
C CYS A 25 -11.30 6.49 11.18
N LEU A 26 -11.32 6.46 9.85
CA LEU A 26 -11.59 7.62 9.01
C LEU A 26 -12.91 7.44 8.26
N ASN A 27 -13.72 8.49 8.21
CA ASN A 27 -14.91 8.52 7.36
C ASN A 27 -14.48 8.84 5.92
N LEU A 28 -14.49 7.83 5.05
CA LEU A 28 -14.07 8.00 3.66
C LEU A 28 -14.97 8.95 2.86
N ASN A 29 -16.24 9.14 3.24
CA ASN A 29 -17.14 10.04 2.52
C ASN A 29 -16.67 11.51 2.61
N GLY A 30 -15.99 11.88 3.68
CA GLY A 30 -15.37 13.21 3.83
C GLY A 30 -14.10 13.39 2.99
N ILE A 31 -13.43 12.29 2.61
CA ILE A 31 -12.13 12.29 1.92
C ILE A 31 -12.33 12.08 0.41
N ILE A 32 -13.11 11.06 0.05
CA ILE A 32 -13.34 10.58 -1.31
C ILE A 32 -14.64 11.16 -1.89
N GLY A 33 -15.38 11.98 -1.14
CA GLY A 33 -16.70 12.46 -1.55
C GLY A 33 -17.76 11.37 -1.45
N ALA A 34 -19.03 11.76 -1.41
CA ALA A 34 -20.18 10.89 -1.15
C ALA A 34 -20.49 9.84 -2.25
N SER A 35 -19.52 9.46 -3.08
CA SER A 35 -19.67 8.49 -4.18
C SER A 35 -19.78 7.04 -3.71
N ILE A 36 -19.48 6.74 -2.45
CA ILE A 36 -19.70 5.42 -1.86
C ILE A 36 -20.91 5.51 -0.93
N ALA A 37 -22.04 4.92 -1.34
CA ALA A 37 -23.33 5.03 -0.65
C ALA A 37 -23.43 4.21 0.67
N GLN A 38 -22.35 4.12 1.46
CA GLN A 38 -22.34 3.45 2.76
C GLN A 38 -21.59 4.28 3.83
N PRO A 39 -21.94 4.14 5.12
CA PRO A 39 -21.23 4.79 6.23
C PRO A 39 -19.86 4.13 6.44
N ASN A 40 -18.88 4.48 5.61
CA ASN A 40 -17.60 3.78 5.55
C ASN A 40 -16.56 4.45 6.44
N TRP A 41 -16.66 4.17 7.74
CA TRP A 41 -15.53 4.31 8.63
C TRP A 41 -14.52 3.21 8.31
N VAL A 42 -13.34 3.61 7.86
CA VAL A 42 -12.25 2.70 7.49
C VAL A 42 -11.12 2.85 8.50
N LYS A 43 -10.66 1.72 9.04
CA LYS A 43 -9.43 1.69 9.81
C LYS A 43 -8.27 2.02 8.86
N ALA A 44 -7.49 3.02 9.23
CA ALA A 44 -6.38 3.53 8.46
C ALA A 44 -5.11 3.48 9.30
N VAL A 45 -3.97 3.48 8.61
CA VAL A 45 -2.65 3.66 9.19
C VAL A 45 -2.10 4.99 8.67
N TYR A 46 -1.64 5.82 9.57
CA TYR A 46 -0.90 7.02 9.28
C TYR A 46 0.59 6.73 9.47
N ARG A 47 1.37 6.99 8.43
CA ARG A 47 2.82 6.96 8.48
C ARG A 47 3.34 8.38 8.45
N ARG A 48 3.92 8.78 9.57
CA ARG A 48 4.58 10.07 9.72
C ARG A 48 5.96 10.02 9.07
N GLU A 49 6.25 11.02 8.27
CA GLU A 49 7.56 11.21 7.65
C GLU A 49 8.25 12.40 8.30
N VAL A 50 9.51 12.23 8.72
CA VAL A 50 10.24 13.25 9.50
C VAL A 50 10.83 14.35 8.59
N VAL A 51 10.77 14.15 7.27
CA VAL A 51 11.31 15.03 6.24
C VAL A 51 10.20 15.34 5.23
N GLU A 52 10.23 16.52 4.61
CA GLU A 52 9.32 16.91 3.50
C GLU A 52 9.59 16.06 2.25
N ASP A 53 9.26 14.78 2.33
CA ASP A 53 9.60 13.77 1.35
C ASP A 53 8.36 13.01 0.89
N TYR A 54 8.01 13.22 -0.37
CA TYR A 54 6.86 12.58 -1.00
C TYR A 54 7.18 11.17 -1.50
N THR A 55 8.44 10.75 -1.49
CA THR A 55 8.86 9.50 -2.13
C THR A 55 8.20 8.28 -1.52
N PRO A 56 8.08 8.11 -0.19
CA PRO A 56 7.37 6.97 0.38
C PRO A 56 5.90 6.92 -0.06
N PHE A 57 5.23 8.07 -0.10
CA PHE A 57 3.85 8.18 -0.59
C PHE A 57 3.74 7.80 -2.08
N LEU A 58 4.55 8.41 -2.95
CA LEU A 58 4.52 8.15 -4.39
C LEU A 58 4.85 6.69 -4.70
N THR A 59 5.83 6.13 -3.99
CA THR A 59 6.27 4.75 -4.14
C THR A 59 5.16 3.78 -3.78
N HIS A 60 4.52 3.98 -2.62
CA HIS A 60 3.40 3.14 -2.21
C HIS A 60 2.19 3.31 -3.13
N LEU A 61 1.89 4.53 -3.59
CA LEU A 61 0.80 4.78 -4.53
C LEU A 61 1.04 4.03 -5.86
N ILE A 62 2.25 4.12 -6.42
CA ILE A 62 2.64 3.39 -7.64
C ILE A 62 2.51 1.88 -7.42
N ALA A 63 3.08 1.36 -6.33
CA ALA A 63 3.01 -0.07 -6.01
C ALA A 63 1.57 -0.56 -5.88
N SER A 64 0.70 0.21 -5.22
CA SER A 64 -0.72 -0.12 -5.04
C SER A 64 -1.49 -0.12 -6.36
N LEU A 65 -1.24 0.84 -7.25
CA LEU A 65 -1.89 0.90 -8.57
C LEU A 65 -1.41 -0.22 -9.51
N ILE A 66 -0.12 -0.57 -9.45
CA ILE A 66 0.43 -1.72 -10.18
C ILE A 66 -0.14 -3.03 -9.65
N ASP A 67 -0.32 -3.17 -8.33
CA ASP A 67 -0.94 -4.37 -7.73
C ASP A 67 -2.36 -4.58 -8.26
N ILE A 68 -3.16 -3.50 -8.34
CA ILE A 68 -4.50 -3.54 -8.94
C ILE A 68 -4.44 -3.98 -10.41
N LEU A 69 -3.50 -3.41 -11.18
CA LEU A 69 -3.31 -3.77 -12.58
C LEU A 69 -3.04 -5.27 -12.73
N PHE A 70 -2.12 -5.82 -11.94
CA PHE A 70 -1.74 -7.23 -12.04
C PHE A 70 -2.82 -8.20 -11.57
N VAL A 71 -3.59 -7.84 -10.53
CA VAL A 71 -4.79 -8.61 -10.15
C VAL A 71 -5.84 -8.57 -11.26
N HIS A 72 -6.07 -7.41 -11.88
CA HIS A 72 -6.98 -7.28 -13.02
C HIS A 72 -6.52 -8.11 -14.23
N GLU A 73 -5.21 -8.22 -14.45
CA GLU A 73 -4.61 -9.06 -15.49
C GLU A 73 -4.55 -10.55 -15.13
N GLY A 74 -4.93 -10.92 -13.90
CA GLY A 74 -4.93 -12.31 -13.43
C GLY A 74 -3.53 -12.89 -13.20
N LYS A 75 -2.51 -12.04 -12.98
CA LYS A 75 -1.15 -12.49 -12.62
C LYS A 75 -1.16 -13.25 -11.28
N TYR A 76 -2.05 -12.86 -10.38
CA TYR A 76 -2.40 -13.51 -9.13
C TYR A 76 -3.81 -13.05 -8.70
N GLY A 77 -4.43 -13.73 -7.73
CA GLY A 77 -5.85 -13.59 -7.45
C GLY A 77 -6.22 -12.54 -6.42
N ARG A 78 -5.28 -12.04 -5.62
CA ARG A 78 -5.55 -11.09 -4.53
C ARG A 78 -4.58 -9.93 -4.51
N ARG A 79 -5.03 -8.79 -3.99
CA ARG A 79 -4.12 -7.68 -3.72
C ARG A 79 -3.25 -7.99 -2.52
N HIS A 80 -2.00 -7.57 -2.60
CA HIS A 80 -0.99 -7.73 -1.55
C HIS A 80 -0.37 -6.40 -1.14
N VAL A 81 -0.72 -5.30 -1.82
CA VAL A 81 -0.33 -3.94 -1.48
C VAL A 81 -1.54 -3.18 -0.92
N PRO A 82 -1.47 -2.68 0.33
CA PRO A 82 -2.52 -1.83 0.89
C PRO A 82 -2.81 -0.61 0.00
N SER A 83 -4.07 -0.15 -0.02
CA SER A 83 -4.39 1.10 -0.73
C SER A 83 -3.85 2.31 -0.01
N VAL A 84 -3.24 3.24 -0.73
CA VAL A 84 -2.96 4.58 -0.22
C VAL A 84 -4.27 5.36 -0.12
N ILE A 85 -4.47 6.12 0.95
CA ILE A 85 -5.64 7.00 1.11
C ILE A 85 -5.30 8.43 0.67
N GLY A 86 -4.11 8.93 1.00
CA GLY A 86 -3.63 10.23 0.56
C GLY A 86 -2.56 10.82 1.46
N LEU A 87 -2.06 11.99 1.08
CA LEU A 87 -1.13 12.77 1.90
C LEU A 87 -1.82 13.37 3.12
N GLN A 88 -1.08 13.42 4.23
CA GLN A 88 -1.44 14.17 5.42
C GLN A 88 -0.57 15.43 5.49
N LEU A 89 -1.23 16.58 5.56
CA LEU A 89 -0.57 17.88 5.67
C LEU A 89 -0.73 18.45 7.09
N ASP A 90 0.29 19.15 7.56
CA ASP A 90 0.28 20.01 8.75
C ASP A 90 0.69 21.43 8.33
N ASN A 91 -0.22 22.40 8.48
CA ASN A 91 -0.02 23.80 8.07
C ASN A 91 0.48 24.01 6.62
N GLY A 92 0.11 23.12 5.70
CA GLY A 92 0.52 23.18 4.30
C GLY A 92 1.85 22.48 3.99
N THR A 93 2.56 22.02 5.02
CA THR A 93 3.72 21.15 4.92
C THR A 93 3.28 19.69 5.04
N ILE A 94 4.03 18.75 4.45
CA ILE A 94 3.76 17.32 4.60
C ILE A 94 4.13 16.89 6.03
N ASP A 95 3.24 16.19 6.71
CA ASP A 95 3.56 15.48 7.95
C ASP A 95 3.71 13.96 7.68
N GLY A 96 3.04 13.45 6.64
CA GLY A 96 3.19 12.07 6.19
C GLY A 96 2.11 11.64 5.22
N TYR A 97 1.74 10.37 5.23
CA TYR A 97 0.64 9.87 4.40
C TYR A 97 -0.17 8.78 5.10
N VAL A 98 -1.40 8.63 4.62
CA VAL A 98 -2.38 7.69 5.16
C VAL A 98 -2.56 6.55 4.18
N MET A 99 -2.66 5.34 4.71
CA MET A 99 -2.90 4.11 3.96
C MET A 99 -3.94 3.23 4.67
N GLN A 100 -4.44 2.25 3.94
CA GLN A 100 -5.33 1.22 4.44
C GLN A 100 -4.67 0.45 5.59
N HIS A 101 -5.43 0.24 6.67
CA HIS A 101 -5.06 -0.76 7.67
C HIS A 101 -5.36 -2.16 7.11
N VAL A 102 -4.37 -3.04 7.17
CA VAL A 102 -4.53 -4.47 6.87
C VAL A 102 -4.32 -5.28 8.15
N THR A 103 -5.06 -6.39 8.28
CA THR A 103 -4.94 -7.32 9.40
C THR A 103 -3.82 -8.33 9.15
N GLY A 104 -3.28 -8.88 10.22
CA GLY A 104 -2.28 -9.93 10.18
C GLY A 104 -1.22 -9.75 11.26
N THR A 105 -0.33 -10.73 11.35
CA THR A 105 0.84 -10.68 12.22
C THR A 105 2.12 -10.68 11.40
N SER A 106 3.14 -9.97 11.88
CA SER A 106 4.51 -10.05 11.39
C SER A 106 5.25 -11.19 12.10
N ALA A 107 6.54 -11.38 11.77
CA ALA A 107 7.45 -12.31 12.45
C ALA A 107 7.02 -13.79 12.45
N PHE A 108 6.29 -14.21 11.43
CA PHE A 108 6.06 -15.63 11.15
C PHE A 108 7.31 -16.28 10.54
N PRO A 109 7.46 -17.61 10.59
CA PRO A 109 8.56 -18.29 9.91
C PRO A 109 8.58 -17.93 8.43
N TRP A 110 9.62 -17.22 8.01
CA TRP A 110 9.85 -16.88 6.62
C TRP A 110 10.20 -18.13 5.85
N ASP A 111 9.25 -18.55 5.02
CA ASP A 111 9.48 -19.47 3.93
C ASP A 111 8.79 -18.90 2.70
N SER A 112 9.42 -19.02 1.55
CA SER A 112 8.93 -18.56 0.22
C SER A 112 7.62 -19.22 -0.23
N GLN A 113 7.00 -20.04 0.61
CA GLN A 113 5.75 -20.78 0.40
C GLN A 113 4.49 -19.99 0.78
N LEU A 114 4.58 -18.66 0.90
CA LEU A 114 3.41 -17.79 0.86
C LEU A 114 2.67 -18.02 -0.46
N SER A 115 1.40 -18.42 -0.40
CA SER A 115 0.58 -18.56 -1.60
C SER A 115 0.59 -17.25 -2.39
N GLU A 116 0.78 -17.34 -3.71
CA GLU A 116 0.88 -16.20 -4.65
C GLU A 116 2.17 -15.36 -4.55
N TRP A 117 3.11 -15.68 -3.64
CA TRP A 117 4.35 -14.91 -3.48
C TRP A 117 5.22 -14.86 -4.73
N ILE A 118 5.54 -16.03 -5.31
CA ILE A 118 6.36 -16.12 -6.53
C ILE A 118 5.73 -15.36 -7.70
N PRO A 119 4.46 -15.58 -8.09
CA PRO A 119 3.87 -14.82 -9.19
C PRO A 119 3.78 -13.32 -8.88
N PHE A 120 3.55 -12.93 -7.62
CA PHE A 120 3.57 -11.53 -7.20
C PHE A 120 4.94 -10.88 -7.42
N VAL A 121 6.01 -11.44 -6.84
CA VAL A 121 7.37 -10.87 -6.98
C VAL A 121 7.78 -10.83 -8.45
N ASN A 122 7.54 -11.91 -9.21
CA ASN A 122 7.89 -11.96 -10.62
C ASN A 122 7.16 -10.88 -11.45
N ALA A 123 5.87 -10.64 -11.18
CA ALA A 123 5.12 -9.60 -11.89
C ALA A 123 5.68 -8.21 -11.59
N PHE A 124 6.06 -7.92 -10.35
CA PHE A 124 6.66 -6.63 -9.99
C PHE A 124 8.08 -6.44 -10.55
N VAL A 125 8.85 -7.52 -10.71
CA VAL A 125 10.14 -7.45 -11.40
C VAL A 125 9.97 -6.99 -12.86
N GLU A 126 8.86 -7.35 -13.55
CA GLU A 126 8.58 -6.87 -14.92
C GLU A 126 8.44 -5.33 -15.02
N VAL A 127 8.23 -4.63 -13.90
CA VAL A 127 8.10 -3.16 -13.84
C VAL A 127 9.26 -2.48 -13.11
N GLY A 128 10.33 -3.23 -12.84
CA GLY A 128 11.51 -2.74 -12.13
C GLY A 128 11.31 -2.55 -10.64
N ILE A 129 10.36 -3.27 -10.02
CA ILE A 129 10.11 -3.22 -8.57
C ILE A 129 10.52 -4.54 -7.93
N ASP A 130 11.47 -4.50 -6.99
CA ASP A 130 11.85 -5.67 -6.20
C ASP A 130 11.00 -5.76 -4.92
N MET A 131 9.84 -6.41 -5.02
CA MET A 131 8.98 -6.68 -3.87
C MET A 131 9.53 -7.75 -2.92
N GLY A 132 10.56 -8.50 -3.36
CA GLY A 132 11.23 -9.51 -2.54
C GLY A 132 12.31 -8.93 -1.64
N TYR A 133 12.59 -7.64 -1.73
CA TYR A 133 13.60 -6.99 -0.92
C TYR A 133 13.12 -6.73 0.52
N ASP A 134 14.03 -6.95 1.48
CA ASP A 134 13.82 -6.64 2.90
C ASP A 134 12.57 -7.31 3.51
N VAL A 135 12.41 -8.61 3.25
CA VAL A 135 11.24 -9.42 3.67
C VAL A 135 11.56 -10.47 4.73
N SER A 136 12.85 -10.67 5.03
CA SER A 136 13.33 -11.57 6.08
C SER A 136 14.25 -10.80 7.02
N ASP A 137 14.14 -11.03 8.32
CA ASP A 137 14.93 -10.35 9.34
C ASP A 137 16.43 -10.48 9.06
N ALA A 138 17.16 -9.38 9.18
CA ALA A 138 18.58 -9.34 8.82
C ALA A 138 19.49 -10.11 9.80
N HIS A 139 19.02 -10.33 11.03
CA HIS A 139 19.69 -11.11 12.07
C HIS A 139 19.25 -12.58 12.07
N ASP A 140 17.99 -12.85 11.70
CA ASP A 140 17.45 -14.18 11.51
C ASP A 140 16.60 -14.26 10.23
N GLY A 141 17.24 -14.58 9.10
CA GLY A 141 16.59 -14.68 7.79
C GLY A 141 15.49 -15.75 7.67
N ARG A 142 15.18 -16.47 8.76
CA ARG A 142 14.05 -17.39 8.89
C ARG A 142 12.80 -16.72 9.46
N ILE A 143 12.84 -15.43 9.80
CA ILE A 143 11.70 -14.69 10.35
C ILE A 143 11.27 -13.65 9.32
N ALA A 144 9.97 -13.60 9.03
CA ALA A 144 9.41 -12.66 8.08
C ALA A 144 9.38 -11.25 8.68
N GLN A 145 9.75 -10.26 7.88
CA GLN A 145 9.56 -8.85 8.21
C GLN A 145 8.83 -8.12 7.08
N ASN A 146 8.24 -6.98 7.42
CA ASN A 146 7.52 -6.10 6.51
C ASN A 146 6.38 -6.74 5.68
N ILE A 147 5.95 -7.93 6.09
CA ILE A 147 4.81 -8.68 5.57
C ILE A 147 3.91 -9.00 6.76
N LEU A 148 2.62 -8.71 6.62
CA LEU A 148 1.59 -9.15 7.56
C LEU A 148 0.88 -10.36 6.97
N LEU A 149 0.77 -11.44 7.75
CA LEU A 149 0.05 -12.64 7.37
C LEU A 149 -1.18 -12.81 8.29
N ASP A 150 -2.36 -12.92 7.70
CA ASP A 150 -3.62 -13.15 8.40
C ASP A 150 -4.09 -14.60 8.24
N GLY A 151 -4.83 -15.10 9.23
CA GLY A 151 -5.43 -16.43 9.19
C GLY A 151 -4.45 -17.60 9.27
N TRP A 152 -3.19 -17.37 9.67
CA TRP A 152 -2.23 -18.46 9.88
C TRP A 152 -2.16 -18.89 11.34
N ASN A 153 -1.83 -20.15 11.55
CA ASN A 153 -1.42 -20.68 12.85
C ASN A 153 -0.34 -21.75 12.66
N ILE A 154 0.43 -22.02 13.71
CA ILE A 154 1.55 -22.95 13.66
C ILE A 154 1.11 -24.38 13.28
N PRO A 155 0.06 -24.97 13.91
CA PRO A 155 -0.37 -26.32 13.56
C PRO A 155 -0.73 -26.52 12.08
N ASP A 156 -1.48 -25.57 11.49
CA ASP A 156 -1.89 -25.66 10.09
C ASP A 156 -0.69 -25.50 9.16
N SER A 157 0.22 -24.58 9.48
CA SER A 157 1.43 -24.33 8.69
C SER A 157 2.35 -25.55 8.65
N ILE A 158 2.53 -26.24 9.79
CA ILE A 158 3.31 -27.49 9.86
C ILE A 158 2.65 -28.60 9.02
N LYS A 159 1.31 -28.64 8.98
CA LYS A 159 0.57 -29.69 8.29
C LYS A 159 0.51 -29.50 6.78
N SER A 160 0.30 -28.27 6.30
CA SER A 160 0.18 -27.97 4.86
C SER A 160 1.52 -27.68 4.19
N GLY A 161 2.48 -27.13 4.93
CA GLY A 161 3.69 -26.50 4.36
C GLY A 161 3.42 -25.20 3.60
N ILE A 162 2.14 -24.84 3.38
CA ILE A 162 1.72 -23.70 2.55
C ILE A 162 1.01 -22.68 3.45
N LEU A 163 1.47 -21.44 3.38
CA LEU A 163 0.86 -20.31 4.07
C LEU A 163 -0.23 -19.66 3.19
N PRO A 164 -1.32 -19.13 3.78
CA PRO A 164 -2.46 -18.63 3.02
C PRO A 164 -2.09 -17.37 2.21
N SER A 165 -2.86 -17.05 1.17
CA SER A 165 -2.68 -15.83 0.36
C SER A 165 -3.21 -14.55 1.03
N SER A 166 -3.70 -14.64 2.27
CA SER A 166 -4.10 -13.49 3.08
C SER A 166 -2.89 -12.82 3.71
N TRP A 167 -1.97 -12.32 2.87
CA TRP A 167 -0.80 -11.55 3.31
C TRP A 167 -0.67 -10.23 2.56
N HIS A 168 -0.01 -9.27 3.19
CA HIS A 168 0.22 -7.94 2.63
C HIS A 168 1.65 -7.45 2.90
N ARG A 169 2.27 -6.82 1.90
CA ARG A 169 3.53 -6.09 2.05
C ARG A 169 3.21 -4.69 2.58
N ILE A 170 3.81 -4.30 3.72
CA ILE A 170 3.36 -3.11 4.47
C ILE A 170 4.41 -1.99 4.64
N ASP A 171 5.68 -2.25 4.33
CA ASP A 171 6.72 -1.22 4.43
C ASP A 171 7.24 -0.80 3.04
N TYR A 172 7.02 0.46 2.70
CA TYR A 172 7.47 1.12 1.47
C TYR A 172 8.42 2.28 1.77
N GLY A 173 9.09 2.22 2.92
CA GLY A 173 10.15 3.13 3.28
C GLY A 173 11.37 2.99 2.36
N TYR A 174 12.22 4.01 2.37
CA TYR A 174 13.42 4.09 1.54
C TYR A 174 14.36 2.88 1.63
N SER A 175 14.50 2.30 2.81
CA SER A 175 15.39 1.16 3.07
C SER A 175 14.75 -0.18 2.72
N SER A 176 13.43 -0.22 2.54
CA SER A 176 12.65 -1.45 2.55
C SER A 176 12.15 -1.83 1.16
N TYR A 177 12.59 -1.10 0.12
CA TYR A 177 12.04 -1.18 -1.22
C TYR A 177 13.07 -0.75 -2.27
N ARG A 178 13.21 -1.52 -3.36
CA ARG A 178 14.06 -1.16 -4.50
C ARG A 178 13.22 -1.00 -5.76
N LEU A 179 13.39 0.14 -6.43
CA LEU A 179 12.68 0.47 -7.66
C LEU A 179 13.62 1.10 -8.67
N ASP A 180 13.66 0.50 -9.86
CA ASP A 180 14.33 1.03 -11.04
C ASP A 180 13.36 1.96 -11.80
N TRP A 181 13.53 3.27 -11.59
CA TRP A 181 12.67 4.30 -12.20
C TRP A 181 12.77 4.31 -13.73
N LYS A 182 13.87 3.81 -14.31
CA LYS A 182 14.01 3.74 -15.78
C LYS A 182 13.18 2.59 -16.33
N GLU A 183 13.22 1.44 -15.69
CA GLU A 183 12.43 0.27 -16.08
C GLU A 183 10.93 0.54 -15.91
N LEU A 184 10.52 1.14 -14.78
CA LEU A 184 9.13 1.57 -14.60
C LEU A 184 8.68 2.54 -15.69
N GLY A 185 9.49 3.56 -16.02
CA GLY A 185 9.17 4.51 -17.08
C GLY A 185 9.03 3.85 -18.46
N THR A 186 9.87 2.86 -18.75
CA THR A 186 9.82 2.08 -19.99
C THR A 186 8.51 1.29 -20.05
N PHE A 187 8.17 0.57 -18.98
CA PHE A 187 6.92 -0.18 -18.88
C PHE A 187 5.68 0.71 -19.04
N LEU A 188 5.63 1.86 -18.37
CA LEU A 188 4.50 2.79 -18.48
C LEU A 188 4.33 3.31 -19.90
N GLY A 189 5.43 3.58 -20.61
CA GLY A 189 5.41 4.00 -22.02
C GLY A 189 4.91 2.90 -22.96
N GLU A 190 5.52 1.71 -22.88
CA GLU A 190 5.24 0.59 -23.78
C GLU A 190 3.85 -0.01 -23.58
N HIS A 191 3.31 0.05 -22.37
CA HIS A 191 2.03 -0.58 -22.00
C HIS A 191 0.90 0.41 -21.69
N SER A 192 1.08 1.69 -22.02
CA SER A 192 0.10 2.77 -21.71
C SER A 192 -1.35 2.44 -22.07
N ALA A 193 -1.61 1.89 -23.26
CA ALA A 193 -2.96 1.51 -23.70
C ALA A 193 -3.57 0.40 -22.82
N ARG A 194 -2.77 -0.61 -22.46
CA ARG A 194 -3.18 -1.72 -21.58
C ARG A 194 -3.50 -1.21 -20.18
N ILE A 195 -2.60 -0.39 -19.62
CA ILE A 195 -2.75 0.22 -18.30
C ILE A 195 -4.04 1.06 -18.26
N LYS A 196 -4.27 1.89 -19.27
CA LYS A 196 -5.48 2.73 -19.37
C LYS A 196 -6.76 1.90 -19.43
N SER A 197 -6.74 0.77 -20.14
CA SER A 197 -7.89 -0.13 -20.20
C SER A 197 -8.22 -0.75 -18.84
N ALA A 198 -7.21 -1.11 -18.04
CA ALA A 198 -7.42 -1.77 -16.74
C ALA A 198 -7.72 -0.78 -15.61
N LEU A 199 -7.05 0.37 -15.60
CA LEU A 199 -7.07 1.33 -14.49
C LEU A 199 -7.95 2.56 -14.74
N SER A 200 -8.46 2.78 -15.96
CA SER A 200 -9.27 3.96 -16.31
C SER A 200 -8.56 5.27 -15.90
N SER A 201 -9.20 6.15 -15.12
CA SER A 201 -8.59 7.42 -14.65
C SER A 201 -7.41 7.23 -13.68
N MET A 202 -7.27 6.04 -13.06
CA MET A 202 -6.11 5.73 -12.22
C MET A 202 -4.83 5.50 -13.03
N ALA A 203 -4.93 5.22 -14.34
CA ALA A 203 -3.76 5.17 -15.21
C ALA A 203 -3.06 6.54 -15.32
N ASP A 204 -3.85 7.62 -15.34
CA ASP A 204 -3.33 8.99 -15.37
C ASP A 204 -2.64 9.32 -14.04
N VAL A 205 -3.22 8.89 -12.91
CA VAL A 205 -2.60 9.04 -11.58
C VAL A 205 -1.27 8.30 -11.50
N LEU A 206 -1.20 7.05 -11.98
CA LEU A 206 0.03 6.26 -12.01
C LEU A 206 1.14 6.96 -12.80
N THR A 207 0.80 7.49 -13.98
CA THR A 207 1.74 8.23 -14.83
C THR A 207 2.20 9.52 -14.15
N LEU A 208 1.30 10.26 -13.50
CA LEU A 208 1.61 11.49 -12.79
C LEU A 208 2.48 11.24 -11.55
N ALA A 209 2.24 10.15 -10.81
CA ALA A 209 3.07 9.77 -9.67
C ALA A 209 4.51 9.49 -10.11
N TYR A 210 4.68 8.81 -11.25
CA TYR A 210 5.99 8.60 -11.88
C TYR A 210 6.65 9.94 -12.28
N ASP A 211 5.94 10.81 -12.98
CA ASP A 211 6.47 12.10 -13.41
C ASP A 211 6.83 13.01 -12.23
N ALA A 212 6.06 12.97 -11.14
CA ALA A 212 6.37 13.69 -9.90
C ALA A 212 7.67 13.19 -9.27
N LYS A 213 7.89 11.87 -9.24
CA LYS A 213 9.16 11.30 -8.79
C LYS A 213 10.34 11.75 -9.66
N CYS A 214 10.13 11.87 -10.96
CA CYS A 214 11.13 12.39 -11.90
C CYS A 214 11.32 13.92 -11.82
N GLY A 215 10.65 14.62 -10.88
CA GLY A 215 10.76 16.08 -10.72
C GLY A 215 10.05 16.90 -11.80
N LYS A 216 9.17 16.27 -12.59
CA LYS A 216 8.42 16.95 -13.67
C LYS A 216 7.06 17.49 -13.20
N LYS A 217 6.56 17.02 -12.06
CA LYS A 217 5.24 17.34 -11.51
C LYS A 217 5.30 17.55 -10.00
N ASP A 218 4.38 18.36 -9.50
CA ASP A 218 4.22 18.59 -8.06
C ASP A 218 3.49 17.39 -7.42
N PRO A 219 4.08 16.73 -6.40
CA PRO A 219 3.40 15.66 -5.67
C PRO A 219 2.04 16.04 -5.05
N LEU A 220 1.81 17.32 -4.72
CA LEU A 220 0.50 17.79 -4.24
C LEU A 220 -0.56 17.77 -5.36
N GLU A 221 -0.16 18.02 -6.60
CA GLU A 221 -1.00 17.86 -7.79
C GLU A 221 -1.41 16.38 -7.96
N VAL A 222 -0.46 15.45 -7.72
CA VAL A 222 -0.74 14.01 -7.75
C VAL A 222 -1.79 13.63 -6.71
N ASN A 223 -1.65 14.08 -5.46
CA ASN A 223 -2.62 13.77 -4.41
C ASN A 223 -4.03 14.31 -4.72
N THR A 224 -4.10 15.54 -5.27
CA THR A 224 -5.38 16.15 -5.68
C THR A 224 -6.06 15.34 -6.79
N LEU A 225 -5.31 14.94 -7.82
CA LEU A 225 -5.84 14.17 -8.92
C LEU A 225 -6.17 12.73 -8.51
N TYR A 226 -5.40 12.16 -7.59
CA TYR A 226 -5.71 10.86 -6.99
C TYR A 226 -7.07 10.89 -6.29
N HIS A 227 -7.34 11.89 -5.45
CA HIS A 227 -8.63 12.04 -4.78
C HIS A 227 -9.79 12.31 -5.74
N LYS A 228 -9.53 13.02 -6.84
CA LYS A 228 -10.51 13.17 -7.93
C LYS A 228 -10.80 11.83 -8.59
N ALA A 229 -9.78 11.08 -8.98
CA ALA A 229 -9.94 9.77 -9.61
C ALA A 229 -10.65 8.77 -8.68
N LEU A 230 -10.39 8.82 -7.37
CA LEU A 230 -11.07 7.99 -6.37
C LEU A 230 -12.60 8.24 -6.34
N ARG A 231 -13.06 9.46 -6.64
CA ARG A 231 -14.51 9.77 -6.74
C ARG A 231 -15.15 9.05 -7.93
N GLU A 232 -14.39 8.91 -9.02
CA GLU A 232 -14.84 8.35 -10.29
C GLU A 232 -14.70 6.82 -10.30
N TYR A 233 -13.76 6.26 -9.53
CA TYR A 233 -13.42 4.83 -9.52
C TYR A 233 -13.27 4.20 -8.11
N PRO A 234 -14.25 4.36 -7.20
CA PRO A 234 -14.07 3.96 -5.80
C PRO A 234 -14.09 2.44 -5.55
N VAL A 235 -14.82 1.68 -6.38
CA VAL A 235 -15.21 0.30 -6.05
C VAL A 235 -14.04 -0.69 -6.13
N ASN A 236 -13.08 -0.50 -7.03
CA ASN A 236 -12.00 -1.46 -7.26
C ASN A 236 -10.77 -1.24 -6.37
N LEU A 237 -10.56 -0.03 -5.84
CA LEU A 237 -9.45 0.29 -4.94
C LEU A 237 -9.69 -0.14 -3.49
N PHE A 238 -10.95 -0.31 -3.12
CA PHE A 238 -11.36 -0.70 -1.77
C PHE A 238 -12.33 -1.90 -1.80
N ALA A 239 -12.34 -2.70 -2.88
CA ALA A 239 -13.24 -3.85 -3.00
C ALA A 239 -13.08 -4.83 -1.82
N ASP A 240 -11.84 -5.04 -1.38
CA ASP A 240 -11.51 -5.86 -0.20
C ASP A 240 -12.10 -5.30 1.11
N PHE A 241 -12.36 -3.99 1.19
CA PHE A 241 -13.04 -3.36 2.33
C PHE A 241 -14.54 -3.56 2.33
N ILE A 242 -15.17 -3.52 1.15
CA ILE A 242 -16.64 -3.60 1.03
C ILE A 242 -17.11 -5.02 1.38
N ASN A 243 -16.38 -6.04 0.93
CA ASN A 243 -16.77 -7.43 1.15
C ASN A 243 -16.53 -7.94 2.58
N ASN A 244 -15.56 -7.37 3.31
CA ASN A 244 -15.24 -7.78 4.68
C ASN A 244 -16.13 -7.13 5.76
N ASN A 245 -16.87 -6.06 5.45
CA ASN A 245 -17.84 -5.44 6.37
C ASN A 245 -19.26 -6.02 6.26
N ILE A 246 -19.54 -6.88 5.28
CA ILE A 246 -20.84 -7.56 5.12
C ILE A 246 -20.92 -8.85 5.96
N LYS A 247 -19.78 -9.33 6.50
CA LYS A 247 -19.70 -10.52 7.35
C LYS A 247 -19.45 -10.16 8.83
N LYS A 248 -20.34 -9.36 9.42
CA LYS A 248 -20.49 -9.25 10.87
C LYS A 248 -21.96 -9.31 11.25
#